data_AF-A0A7J2NG18-F1
#
_entry.id   AF-A0A7J2NG18-F1
#
_cell.length_a   1.000
_cell.length_b   1.000
_cell.length_c   1.000
_cell.angle_alpha   90.00
_cell.angle_beta   90.00
_cell.angle_gamma   90.00
#
_symmetry.space_group_name_H-M   'P 1'
#
loop_
_entity.id
_entity.type
_entity.pdbx_description
1 polymer ?
#
loop_
_entity_poly.entity_id
_entity_poly.type
_entity_poly.pdbx_seq_one_letter_code
_entity_poly.pdbx_strand_id
1 'polypeptide(L)'
;MREAKKAQVISFDLMIAIIVFMVIATLFFVFFSSRMKESPEVMLDYESKSLRNVVAVSSEDTMTPSSFVLRNRVDYEKLVELAKKTDQASALRDMKNDFGIRNDFCIYFVDENGEILPIVYLDNDDTPRYVFGIGKKLKIGEFNNRNVECGVKYTSTELGI
;
A
#
# COMPACT_ATOMS: atom_id res chain seq x y z
N MET A 1 -15.79 68.53 -14.53
CA MET A 1 -14.59 67.88 -13.94
C MET A 1 -14.36 66.58 -14.70
N ARG A 2 -13.26 66.46 -15.46
CA ARG A 2 -12.86 65.21 -16.10
C ARG A 2 -11.61 64.72 -15.37
N GLU A 3 -11.75 63.63 -14.63
CA GLU A 3 -10.61 62.95 -14.02
C GLU A 3 -9.77 62.32 -15.14
N ALA A 4 -8.59 62.87 -15.38
CA ALA A 4 -7.59 62.20 -16.21
C ALA A 4 -7.12 60.96 -15.45
N LYS A 5 -7.57 59.79 -15.88
CA LYS A 5 -7.03 58.51 -15.43
C LYS A 5 -5.52 58.50 -15.74
N LYS A 6 -4.68 58.69 -14.72
CA LYS A 6 -3.23 58.50 -14.81
C LYS A 6 -2.99 57.05 -15.16
N ALA A 7 -2.76 56.77 -16.44
CA ALA A 7 -2.17 55.51 -16.86
C ALA A 7 -0.75 55.49 -16.30
N GLN A 8 -0.50 54.63 -15.32
CA GLN A 8 0.82 54.46 -14.74
C GLN A 8 1.72 53.84 -15.81
N VAL A 9 2.60 54.66 -16.39
CA VAL A 9 3.60 54.19 -17.35
C VAL A 9 4.60 53.37 -16.56
N ILE A 10 4.46 52.06 -16.62
CA ILE A 10 5.46 51.14 -16.09
C ILE A 10 6.74 51.37 -16.89
N SER A 11 7.85 51.61 -16.20
CA SER A 11 9.14 51.71 -16.89
C SER A 11 9.44 50.39 -17.57
N PHE A 12 9.95 50.46 -18.80
CA PHE A 12 10.32 49.28 -19.58
C PHE A 12 11.27 48.35 -18.81
N ASP A 13 12.12 48.93 -17.96
CA ASP A 13 13.04 48.23 -17.07
C ASP A 13 12.32 47.35 -16.01
N LEU A 14 11.24 47.86 -15.41
CA LEU A 14 10.42 47.09 -14.47
C LEU A 14 9.75 45.90 -15.18
N MET A 15 9.32 46.08 -16.42
CA MET A 15 8.71 45.01 -17.21
C MET A 15 9.72 43.88 -17.51
N ILE A 16 10.95 44.24 -17.88
CA ILE A 16 12.04 43.27 -18.09
C ILE A 16 12.35 42.53 -16.80
N ALA A 17 12.47 43.24 -15.67
CA ALA A 17 12.75 42.62 -14.38
C ALA A 17 11.69 41.58 -13.98
N ILE A 18 10.41 41.88 -14.20
CA ILE A 18 9.30 40.95 -13.93
C ILE A 18 9.39 39.69 -14.81
N ILE A 19 9.72 39.84 -16.09
CA ILE A 19 9.86 38.71 -17.02
C ILE A 19 11.02 37.80 -16.58
N VAL A 20 12.18 38.38 -16.27
CA VAL A 20 13.35 37.63 -15.80
C VAL A 20 13.01 36.89 -14.50
N PHE A 21 12.33 37.56 -13.57
CA PHE A 21 11.89 36.95 -12.32
C PHE A 21 10.93 35.78 -12.54
N MET A 22 9.92 35.93 -13.42
CA MET A 22 8.99 34.86 -13.78
C MET A 22 9.70 33.65 -14.39
N VAL A 23 10.68 33.88 -15.27
CA VAL A 23 11.47 32.80 -15.89
C VAL A 23 12.27 32.05 -14.83
N ILE A 24 12.97 32.77 -13.95
CA ILE A 24 13.75 32.17 -12.87
C ILE A 24 12.84 31.39 -11.92
N ALA A 25 11.72 31.97 -11.48
CA ALA A 25 10.75 31.32 -10.61
C ALA A 25 10.18 30.03 -11.23
N THR A 26 9.88 30.05 -12.54
CA THR A 26 9.40 28.88 -13.28
C THR A 26 10.46 27.80 -13.36
N LEU A 27 11.71 28.16 -13.64
CA LEU A 27 12.83 27.22 -13.64
C LEU A 27 13.00 26.58 -12.25
N PHE A 28 13.03 27.39 -11.19
CA PHE A 28 13.09 26.88 -9.82
C PHE A 28 11.94 25.92 -9.52
N PHE A 29 10.70 26.27 -9.88
CA PHE A 29 9.53 25.43 -9.66
C PHE A 29 9.63 24.08 -10.40
N VAL A 30 10.06 24.09 -11.66
CA VAL A 30 10.27 22.87 -12.46
C VAL A 30 11.36 21.99 -11.84
N PHE A 31 12.51 22.57 -11.47
CA PHE A 31 13.62 21.83 -10.87
C PHE A 31 13.27 21.25 -9.48
N PHE A 32 12.49 21.98 -8.67
CA PHE A 32 12.06 21.50 -7.36
C PHE A 32 11.00 20.40 -7.48
N SER A 33 10.00 20.60 -8.34
CA SER A 33 8.94 19.61 -8.56
C SER A 33 9.46 18.31 -9.18
N SER A 34 10.53 18.35 -9.98
CA SER A 34 11.16 17.14 -10.52
C SER A 34 11.96 16.35 -9.48
N ARG A 35 12.47 16.99 -8.42
CA ARG A 35 13.28 16.32 -7.37
C ARG A 35 12.47 15.85 -6.17
N MET A 36 11.26 16.38 -5.94
CA MET A 36 10.39 15.97 -4.83
C MET A 36 9.56 14.72 -5.11
N LYS A 37 9.60 14.17 -6.33
CA LYS A 37 9.08 12.82 -6.56
C LYS A 37 10.14 11.85 -6.09
N GLU A 38 10.08 11.47 -4.81
CA GLU A 38 10.77 10.25 -4.36
C GLU A 38 10.45 9.15 -5.37
N SER A 39 11.48 8.45 -5.84
CA SER A 39 11.27 7.34 -6.77
C SER A 39 10.27 6.37 -6.11
N PRO A 40 9.20 5.95 -6.80
CA PRO A 40 8.26 4.96 -6.27
C PRO A 40 8.96 3.72 -5.71
N GLU A 41 10.10 3.34 -6.29
CA GLU A 41 10.93 2.22 -5.84
C GLU A 41 11.50 2.42 -4.42
N VAL A 42 11.96 3.64 -4.11
CA VAL A 42 12.51 3.97 -2.80
C VAL A 42 11.40 3.91 -1.75
N MET A 43 10.22 4.46 -2.06
CA MET A 43 9.07 4.42 -1.17
C MET A 43 8.58 2.97 -0.92
N LEU A 44 8.57 2.12 -1.95
CA LEU A 44 8.21 0.70 -1.83
C LEU A 44 9.21 -0.09 -0.97
N ASP A 45 10.51 0.18 -1.06
CA ASP A 45 11.52 -0.46 -0.21
C ASP A 45 11.32 -0.09 1.27
N TYR A 46 11.07 1.20 1.56
CA TYR A 46 10.75 1.65 2.92
C TYR A 46 9.47 0.98 3.46
N GLU A 47 8.41 0.93 2.66
CA GLU A 47 7.15 0.29 3.06
C GLU A 47 7.30 -1.23 3.26
N SER A 48 8.08 -1.91 2.40
CA SER A 48 8.37 -3.34 2.55
C SER A 48 9.09 -3.65 3.87
N LYS A 49 10.07 -2.82 4.23
CA LYS A 49 10.80 -2.94 5.51
C LYS A 49 9.88 -2.65 6.70
N SER A 50 9.06 -1.61 6.61
CA SER A 50 8.06 -1.29 7.64
C SER A 50 7.11 -2.46 7.88
N LEU A 51 6.59 -3.06 6.79
CA LEU A 51 5.68 -4.19 6.85
C LEU A 51 6.29 -5.37 7.60
N ARG A 52 7.56 -5.71 7.33
CA ARG A 52 8.26 -6.79 8.02
C ARG A 52 8.34 -6.55 9.53
N ASN A 53 8.62 -5.32 9.95
CA ASN A 53 8.77 -4.97 11.37
C ASN A 53 7.45 -4.99 12.14
N VAL A 54 6.32 -4.69 11.49
CA VAL A 54 5.01 -4.72 12.14
C VAL A 54 4.40 -6.12 12.13
N VAL A 55 4.57 -6.86 11.02
CA VAL A 55 4.04 -8.23 10.89
C VAL A 55 4.82 -9.20 11.76
N ALA A 56 6.15 -9.10 11.76
CA ALA A 56 7.05 -10.00 12.47
C ALA A 56 7.74 -9.30 13.63
N VAL A 57 7.39 -9.74 14.84
CA VAL A 57 7.93 -9.20 16.09
C VAL A 57 8.75 -10.24 16.85
N SER A 58 9.74 -9.76 17.60
CA SER A 58 10.68 -10.60 18.36
C SER A 58 10.19 -10.92 19.78
N SER A 59 9.27 -10.12 20.32
CA SER A 59 8.71 -10.24 21.66
C SER A 59 7.20 -10.06 21.68
N GLU A 60 6.53 -10.71 22.63
CA GLU A 60 5.08 -10.56 22.84
C GLU A 60 4.71 -9.13 23.24
N ASP A 61 5.57 -8.43 24.00
CA ASP A 61 5.35 -7.04 24.42
C ASP A 61 5.25 -6.03 23.27
N THR A 62 5.68 -6.42 22.06
CA THR A 62 5.62 -5.58 20.85
C THR A 62 4.55 -6.04 19.86
N MET A 63 3.73 -7.04 20.21
CA MET A 63 2.64 -7.49 19.34
C MET A 63 1.56 -6.41 19.21
N THR A 64 1.25 -6.08 17.97
CA THR A 64 0.07 -5.30 17.60
C THR A 64 -1.08 -6.24 17.17
N PRO A 65 -2.33 -5.74 17.04
CA PRO A 65 -3.42 -6.52 16.47
C PRO A 65 -3.13 -7.06 15.06
N SER A 66 -2.28 -6.35 14.31
CA SER A 66 -1.88 -6.68 12.95
C SER A 66 -0.57 -7.51 12.89
N SER A 67 0.07 -7.78 14.04
CA SER A 67 1.24 -8.65 14.15
C SER A 67 0.81 -10.11 14.33
N PHE A 68 1.15 -10.96 13.36
CA PHE A 68 0.82 -12.40 13.39
C PHE A 68 2.05 -13.30 13.25
N VAL A 69 3.27 -12.75 13.23
CA VAL A 69 4.50 -13.54 13.29
C VAL A 69 5.27 -13.18 14.56
N LEU A 70 5.50 -14.17 15.42
CA LEU A 70 6.27 -14.05 16.66
C LEU A 70 7.46 -15.00 16.62
N ARG A 71 8.69 -14.48 16.73
CA ARG A 71 9.92 -15.30 16.77
C ARG A 71 9.99 -16.33 15.63
N ASN A 72 9.68 -15.90 14.41
CA ASN A 72 9.64 -16.74 13.21
C ASN A 72 8.59 -17.88 13.26
N ARG A 73 7.56 -17.74 14.11
CA ARG A 73 6.38 -18.61 14.13
C ARG A 73 5.15 -17.80 13.80
N VAL A 74 4.26 -18.36 13.00
CA VAL A 74 2.98 -17.75 12.65
C VAL A 74 1.98 -18.04 13.77
N ASP A 75 1.40 -16.99 14.33
CA ASP A 75 0.21 -17.06 15.18
C ASP A 75 -1.00 -17.27 14.26
N TYR A 76 -1.44 -18.52 14.18
CA TYR A 76 -2.48 -18.93 13.24
C TYR A 76 -3.83 -18.30 13.54
N GLU A 77 -4.17 -18.10 14.81
CA GLU A 77 -5.46 -17.56 15.21
C GLU A 77 -5.59 -16.10 14.74
N LYS A 78 -4.55 -15.30 14.98
CA LYS A 78 -4.48 -13.92 14.46
C LYS A 78 -4.47 -13.87 12.94
N LEU A 79 -3.72 -14.77 12.30
CA LEU A 79 -3.67 -14.84 10.84
C LEU A 79 -5.06 -15.09 10.26
N VAL A 80 -5.81 -16.04 10.82
CA VAL A 80 -7.18 -16.35 10.39
C VAL A 80 -8.12 -15.18 10.66
N GLU A 81 -7.99 -14.50 11.80
CA GLU A 81 -8.80 -13.30 12.09
C GLU A 81 -8.59 -12.19 11.05
N LEU A 82 -7.34 -11.94 10.66
CA LEU A 82 -6.98 -10.96 9.64
C LEU A 82 -7.47 -11.41 8.25
N ALA A 83 -7.31 -12.70 7.91
CA ALA A 83 -7.77 -13.26 6.65
C ALA A 83 -9.31 -13.20 6.50
N LYS A 84 -10.06 -13.40 7.59
CA LYS A 84 -11.53 -13.28 7.59
C LYS A 84 -12.01 -11.87 7.26
N LYS A 85 -11.22 -10.85 7.61
CA LYS A 85 -11.54 -9.43 7.43
C LYS A 85 -10.95 -8.83 6.14
N THR A 86 -10.18 -9.58 5.36
CA THR A 86 -9.42 -9.03 4.22
C THR A 86 -10.30 -8.48 3.08
N ASP A 87 -11.56 -8.89 3.00
CA ASP A 87 -12.55 -8.40 2.04
C ASP A 87 -13.20 -7.08 2.48
N GLN A 88 -13.02 -6.68 3.74
CA GLN A 88 -13.59 -5.47 4.30
C GLN A 88 -12.67 -4.27 4.05
N ALA A 89 -13.19 -3.27 3.31
CA ALA A 89 -12.43 -2.07 2.98
C ALA A 89 -11.99 -1.28 4.24
N SER A 90 -12.77 -1.31 5.32
CA SER A 90 -12.41 -0.69 6.60
C SER A 90 -11.23 -1.40 7.25
N ALA A 91 -11.27 -2.74 7.34
CA ALA A 91 -10.20 -3.52 7.93
C ALA A 91 -8.88 -3.37 7.16
N LEU A 92 -8.94 -3.33 5.82
CA LEU A 92 -7.75 -3.09 5.00
C LEU A 92 -7.15 -1.70 5.25
N ARG A 93 -7.99 -0.68 5.43
CA ARG A 93 -7.52 0.67 5.76
C ARG A 93 -6.88 0.70 7.15
N ASP A 94 -7.45 0.01 8.12
CA ASP A 94 -6.93 -0.05 9.48
C ASP A 94 -5.57 -0.80 9.49
N MET A 95 -5.45 -1.92 8.77
CA MET A 95 -4.17 -2.60 8.56
C MET A 95 -3.12 -1.71 7.88
N LYS A 96 -3.50 -0.93 6.84
CA LYS A 96 -2.58 0.03 6.20
C LYS A 96 -2.05 1.06 7.20
N ASN A 97 -2.91 1.57 8.06
CA ASN A 97 -2.53 2.53 9.09
C ASN A 97 -1.60 1.89 10.13
N ASP A 98 -1.92 0.68 10.59
CA ASP A 98 -1.09 -0.08 11.55
C ASP A 98 0.28 -0.41 10.95
N PHE A 99 0.34 -0.78 9.67
CA PHE A 99 1.59 -1.09 8.96
C PHE A 99 2.38 0.15 8.55
N GLY A 100 1.79 1.34 8.63
CA GLY A 100 2.38 2.59 8.15
C GLY A 100 2.55 2.63 6.62
N ILE A 101 1.72 1.89 5.88
CA ILE A 101 1.82 1.73 4.43
C ILE A 101 0.77 2.59 3.75
N ARG A 102 1.17 3.34 2.71
CA ARG A 102 0.25 4.13 1.89
C ARG A 102 -0.21 3.37 0.66
N ASN A 103 0.69 2.58 0.08
CA ASN A 103 0.40 1.83 -1.13
C ASN A 103 -0.47 0.59 -0.88
N ASP A 104 -0.92 -0.04 -1.96
CA ASP A 104 -1.57 -1.34 -1.90
C ASP A 104 -0.54 -2.42 -1.61
N PHE A 105 -0.91 -3.39 -0.77
CA PHE A 105 -0.06 -4.50 -0.38
C PHE A 105 -0.84 -5.81 -0.47
N CYS A 106 -0.09 -6.91 -0.62
CA CYS A 106 -0.60 -8.26 -0.44
C CYS A 106 0.48 -9.08 0.27
N ILE A 107 0.10 -9.72 1.38
CA ILE A 107 0.95 -10.64 2.14
C ILE A 107 0.48 -12.05 1.85
N TYR A 108 1.32 -12.89 1.29
CA TYR A 108 1.00 -14.29 0.99
C TYR A 108 2.14 -15.19 1.44
N PHE A 109 1.83 -16.47 1.61
CA PHE A 109 2.78 -17.49 2.02
C PHE A 109 3.21 -18.30 0.82
N VAL A 110 4.49 -18.66 0.80
CA VAL A 110 5.11 -19.47 -0.22
C VAL A 110 5.86 -20.59 0.48
N ASP A 111 5.77 -21.81 -0.05
CA ASP A 111 6.53 -22.95 0.45
C ASP A 111 7.99 -22.94 -0.04
N GLU A 112 8.73 -24.01 0.28
CA GLU A 112 10.13 -24.18 -0.15
C GLU A 112 10.28 -24.37 -1.68
N ASN A 113 9.21 -24.81 -2.36
CA ASN A 113 9.18 -25.04 -3.80
C ASN A 113 8.78 -23.80 -4.60
N GLY A 114 8.37 -22.72 -3.93
CA GLY A 114 7.85 -21.52 -4.58
C GLY A 114 6.33 -21.55 -4.80
N GLU A 115 5.61 -22.54 -4.25
CA GLU A 115 4.16 -22.68 -4.36
C GLU A 115 3.42 -21.83 -3.33
N ILE A 116 2.32 -21.21 -3.74
CA ILE A 116 1.52 -20.34 -2.84
C ILE A 116 0.67 -21.21 -1.92
N LEU A 117 0.82 -20.98 -0.61
CA LEU A 117 0.06 -21.70 0.41
C LEU A 117 -1.24 -20.95 0.77
N PRO A 118 -2.40 -21.62 0.72
CA PRO A 118 -3.66 -21.03 1.17
C PRO A 118 -3.76 -20.96 2.69
N ILE A 119 -4.38 -19.90 3.19
CA ILE A 119 -4.84 -19.80 4.57
C ILE A 119 -6.21 -20.48 4.63
N VAL A 120 -6.32 -21.55 5.41
CA VAL A 120 -7.55 -22.35 5.49
C VAL A 120 -8.30 -22.03 6.78
N TYR A 121 -9.59 -21.78 6.74
CA TYR A 121 -10.38 -21.65 7.96
C TYR A 121 -11.80 -22.14 7.76
N LEU A 122 -12.46 -22.51 8.85
CA LEU A 122 -13.88 -22.86 8.84
C LEU A 122 -14.72 -21.59 8.99
N ASP A 123 -15.65 -21.42 8.06
CA ASP A 123 -16.69 -20.39 8.14
C ASP A 123 -17.75 -20.77 9.18
N ASN A 124 -18.73 -19.90 9.42
CA ASN A 124 -19.80 -20.14 10.40
C ASN A 124 -20.63 -21.41 10.10
N ASP A 125 -20.65 -21.86 8.84
CA ASP A 125 -21.38 -23.05 8.38
C ASP A 125 -20.50 -24.32 8.36
N ASP A 126 -19.36 -24.34 9.08
CA ASP A 126 -18.35 -25.41 9.05
C ASP A 126 -17.79 -25.72 7.64
N THR A 127 -17.95 -24.78 6.71
CA THR A 127 -17.42 -24.92 5.36
C THR A 127 -15.96 -24.43 5.30
N PRO A 128 -15.04 -25.21 4.70
CA PRO A 128 -13.66 -24.78 4.54
C PRO A 128 -13.58 -23.65 3.52
N ARG A 129 -12.97 -22.53 3.94
CA ARG A 129 -12.63 -21.39 3.09
C ARG A 129 -11.13 -21.33 2.92
N TYR A 130 -10.72 -21.02 1.70
CA TYR A 130 -9.32 -20.88 1.31
C TYR A 130 -9.10 -19.42 0.93
N VAL A 131 -8.20 -18.74 1.62
CA VAL A 131 -7.82 -17.37 1.29
C VAL A 131 -6.36 -17.36 0.91
N PHE A 132 -6.07 -16.84 -0.28
CA PHE A 132 -4.69 -16.66 -0.72
C PHE A 132 -4.26 -15.27 -0.32
N GLY A 133 -3.51 -15.16 0.77
CA GLY A 133 -2.95 -13.90 1.25
C GLY A 133 -3.93 -12.86 1.82
N ILE A 134 -3.36 -11.87 2.51
CA ILE A 134 -4.05 -10.78 3.20
C ILE A 134 -3.65 -9.46 2.54
N GLY A 135 -4.64 -8.68 2.13
CA GLY A 135 -4.41 -7.37 1.54
C GLY A 135 -5.37 -7.03 0.41
N LYS A 136 -4.89 -6.19 -0.51
CA LYS A 136 -5.65 -5.75 -1.67
C LYS A 136 -5.74 -6.88 -2.70
N LYS A 137 -6.91 -6.98 -3.34
CA LYS A 137 -7.17 -7.85 -4.50
C LYS A 137 -6.16 -7.61 -5.63
N LEU A 138 -5.21 -8.53 -5.75
CA LEU A 138 -4.09 -8.52 -6.70
C LEU A 138 -3.86 -9.94 -7.19
N LYS A 139 -3.56 -10.12 -8.49
CA LYS A 139 -3.16 -11.43 -9.01
C LYS A 139 -1.78 -11.79 -8.46
N ILE A 140 -1.68 -12.91 -7.75
CA ILE A 140 -0.42 -13.32 -7.08
C ILE A 140 0.24 -14.53 -7.72
N GLY A 141 -0.52 -15.36 -8.44
CA GLY A 141 0.04 -16.54 -9.10
C GLY A 141 -1.02 -17.52 -9.55
N GLU A 142 -0.60 -18.78 -9.65
CA GLU A 142 -1.46 -19.90 -10.03
C GLU A 142 -1.41 -21.01 -8.98
N PHE A 143 -2.57 -21.63 -8.73
CA PHE A 143 -2.73 -22.78 -7.86
C PHE A 143 -3.60 -23.80 -8.62
N ASN A 144 -3.14 -25.05 -8.77
CA ASN A 144 -3.84 -26.08 -9.56
C ASN A 144 -4.28 -25.60 -10.96
N ASN A 145 -3.38 -24.93 -11.70
CA ASN A 145 -3.67 -24.32 -13.03
C ASN A 145 -4.78 -23.26 -13.03
N ARG A 146 -5.09 -22.65 -11.87
CA ARG A 146 -6.04 -21.54 -11.76
C ARG A 146 -5.36 -20.31 -11.22
N ASN A 147 -5.67 -19.16 -11.80
CA ASN A 147 -5.20 -17.88 -11.27
C ASN A 147 -5.79 -17.63 -9.88
N VAL A 148 -4.93 -17.36 -8.90
CA VAL A 148 -5.33 -16.99 -7.55
C VAL A 148 -5.04 -15.52 -7.29
N GLU A 149 -5.95 -14.91 -6.53
CA GLU A 149 -5.92 -13.50 -6.22
C GLU A 149 -5.88 -13.28 -4.71
N CYS A 150 -5.15 -12.25 -4.33
CA CYS A 150 -4.95 -11.88 -2.94
C CYS A 150 -6.26 -11.48 -2.25
N GLY A 151 -6.49 -11.95 -1.03
CA GLY A 151 -7.65 -11.55 -0.24
C GLY A 151 -8.99 -11.99 -0.82
N VAL A 152 -9.00 -12.91 -1.78
CA VAL A 152 -10.22 -13.55 -2.30
C VAL A 152 -10.44 -14.86 -1.57
N LYS A 153 -11.70 -15.09 -1.16
CA LYS A 153 -12.17 -16.31 -0.51
C LYS A 153 -12.59 -17.30 -1.59
N TYR A 154 -12.04 -18.51 -1.54
CA TYR A 154 -12.34 -19.62 -2.43
C TYR A 154 -12.92 -20.80 -1.64
N THR A 155 -13.70 -21.62 -2.35
CA THR A 155 -14.18 -22.93 -1.91
C THR A 155 -13.33 -24.05 -2.52
N SER A 156 -13.40 -25.25 -1.95
CA SER A 156 -12.71 -26.43 -2.49
C SER A 156 -13.09 -26.71 -3.96
N THR A 157 -14.39 -26.58 -4.28
CA THR A 157 -14.92 -26.70 -5.64
C THR A 157 -14.30 -25.69 -6.62
N GLU A 158 -14.06 -24.45 -6.19
CA GLU A 158 -13.44 -23.41 -7.03
C GLU A 158 -11.94 -23.63 -7.24
N LEU A 159 -11.29 -24.38 -6.35
CA LEU A 159 -9.86 -24.73 -6.47
C LEU A 159 -9.63 -26.11 -7.09
N GLY A 160 -10.69 -26.88 -7.32
CA GLY A 160 -10.61 -28.23 -7.84
C GLY A 160 -9.95 -29.21 -6.87
N ILE A 161 -10.19 -29.03 -5.57
CA ILE A 161 -9.70 -29.87 -4.46
C ILE A 161 -10.87 -30.60 -3.82
#